data_AF-C0FZG7-F1
#
_entry.id   AF-C0FZG7-F1
#
_cell.length_a   1.000
_cell.length_b   1.000
_cell.length_c   1.000
_cell.angle_alpha   90.00
_cell.angle_beta   90.00
_cell.angle_gamma   90.00
#
_symmetry.space_group_name_H-M   'P 1'
#
loop_
_entity.id
_entity.type
_entity.pdbx_description
1 polymer ?
#
loop_
_entity_poly.entity_id
_entity_poly.type
_entity_poly.pdbx_seq_one_letter_code
_entity_poly.pdbx_strand_id
1 'polypeptide(L)'
;MKVNLTPFSIYWFLFLILNVIYFIFPFLFFLLLPAVFVMILIWGICVFEIGRATIISSQTKRITRVILAFLASLLTISINPIGMILLDFINWRHINSFADYFSKAYWIIFLIHMLLFWLGEEIGYFSQKGLF
;
A
#
# COMPACT_ATOMS: atom_id res chain seq x y z
N MET A 1 6.98 14.57 18.67
CA MET A 1 6.59 13.16 18.42
C MET A 1 7.38 12.67 17.22
N LYS A 2 8.02 11.51 17.33
CA LYS A 2 8.81 10.93 16.23
C LYS A 2 7.96 9.86 15.57
N VAL A 3 7.56 10.10 14.31
CA VAL A 3 6.85 9.09 13.52
C VAL A 3 7.89 8.06 13.07
N ASN A 4 7.68 6.80 13.41
CA ASN A 4 8.53 5.69 12.99
C ASN A 4 7.86 4.93 11.85
N LEU A 5 8.33 5.21 10.63
CA LEU A 5 7.80 4.62 9.40
C LEU A 5 8.46 3.30 9.02
N THR A 6 9.40 2.77 9.80
CA THR A 6 10.11 1.53 9.45
C THR A 6 9.19 0.37 9.04
N PRO A 7 8.08 0.07 9.76
CA PRO A 7 7.17 -1.00 9.33
C PRO A 7 6.57 -0.73 7.94
N PHE A 8 6.11 0.51 7.70
CA PHE A 8 5.56 0.92 6.42
C PHE A 8 6.62 0.91 5.30
N SER A 9 7.83 1.40 5.57
CA SER A 9 8.92 1.46 4.59
C SER A 9 9.33 0.07 4.11
N ILE A 10 9.40 -0.91 5.01
CA ILE A 10 9.70 -2.31 4.65
C ILE A 10 8.60 -2.86 3.75
N TYR A 11 7.33 -2.72 4.15
CA TYR A 11 6.18 -3.15 3.36
C TYR A 11 6.17 -2.49 1.97
N TRP A 12 6.36 -1.18 1.91
CA TRP A 12 6.34 -0.41 0.68
C TRP A 12 7.49 -0.82 -0.26
N PHE A 13 8.70 -1.05 0.28
CA PHE A 13 9.84 -1.47 -0.53
C PHE A 13 9.65 -2.89 -1.08
N LEU A 14 9.09 -3.81 -0.30
CA LEU A 14 8.73 -5.15 -0.78
C LEU A 14 7.71 -5.08 -1.92
N PHE A 15 6.70 -4.22 -1.80
CA PHE A 15 5.70 -4.03 -2.84
C PHE A 15 6.30 -3.42 -4.11
N LEU A 16 7.27 -2.50 -3.96
CA LEU A 16 8.02 -1.94 -5.09
C LEU A 16 8.84 -3.00 -5.82
N ILE A 17 9.58 -3.86 -5.10
CA ILE A 17 10.31 -4.98 -5.71
C ILE A 17 9.36 -5.91 -6.45
N LEU A 18 8.23 -6.27 -5.84
CA LEU A 18 7.23 -7.14 -6.46
C LEU A 18 6.67 -6.51 -7.74
N ASN A 19 6.45 -5.20 -7.74
CA ASN A 19 5.99 -4.47 -8.91
C ASN A 19 7.05 -4.44 -10.03
N VAL A 20 8.33 -4.29 -9.70
CA VAL A 20 9.41 -4.41 -10.69
C VAL A 20 9.45 -5.82 -11.29
N ILE A 21 9.33 -6.87 -10.47
CA ILE A 21 9.27 -8.26 -10.95
C ILE A 21 8.07 -8.47 -11.88
N TYR A 22 6.91 -7.88 -11.57
CA TYR A 22 5.72 -7.92 -12.42
C TYR A 22 5.99 -7.39 -13.83
N PHE A 23 6.72 -6.28 -13.95
CA PHE A 23 7.05 -5.72 -15.25
C PHE A 23 8.10 -6.53 -16.03
N ILE A 24 9.03 -7.19 -15.34
CA ILE A 24 10.09 -7.99 -16.00
C ILE A 24 9.57 -9.38 -16.41
N PHE A 25 8.75 -10.02 -15.57
CA PHE A 25 8.28 -11.40 -15.76
C PHE A 25 6.75 -11.52 -15.66
N PRO A 26 6.00 -10.97 -16.63
CA PRO A 26 4.53 -10.97 -16.57
C PRO A 26 3.92 -12.38 -16.58
N PHE A 27 4.61 -13.36 -17.17
CA PHE A 27 4.16 -14.76 -17.21
C PHE A 27 4.01 -15.40 -15.81
N LEU A 28 4.81 -14.97 -14.83
CA LEU A 28 4.75 -15.49 -13.46
C LEU A 28 3.37 -15.26 -12.83
N PHE A 29 2.67 -14.20 -13.23
CA PHE A 29 1.36 -13.84 -12.68
C PHE A 29 0.22 -14.67 -13.24
N PHE A 30 0.35 -15.18 -14.47
CA PHE A 30 -0.62 -16.14 -15.01
C PHE A 30 -0.64 -17.43 -14.20
N LEU A 31 0.52 -17.86 -13.70
CA LEU A 31 0.62 -19.03 -12.82
C LEU A 31 -0.04 -18.80 -11.45
N LEU A 32 -0.04 -17.56 -10.98
CA LEU A 32 -0.63 -17.14 -9.70
C LEU A 32 -2.11 -16.77 -9.81
N LEU A 33 -2.68 -16.74 -11.02
CA LEU A 33 -4.08 -16.36 -11.26
C LEU A 33 -5.09 -17.17 -10.41
N PRO A 34 -4.93 -18.51 -10.25
CA PRO A 34 -5.81 -19.30 -9.38
C PRO A 34 -5.75 -18.88 -7.90
N ALA A 35 -4.64 -18.27 -7.47
CA ALA A 35 -4.39 -17.85 -6.09
C ALA A 35 -4.77 -16.39 -5.81
N VAL A 36 -5.30 -15.64 -6.79
CA VAL A 36 -5.58 -14.19 -6.66
C VAL A 36 -6.49 -13.88 -5.48
N PHE A 37 -7.53 -14.67 -5.23
CA PHE A 37 -8.42 -14.48 -4.07
C PHE A 37 -7.67 -14.58 -2.73
N VAL A 38 -6.76 -15.55 -2.62
CA VAL A 38 -5.93 -15.73 -1.43
C VAL A 38 -4.96 -14.56 -1.28
N MET A 39 -4.36 -14.10 -2.37
CA MET A 39 -3.44 -12.96 -2.35
C MET A 39 -4.13 -11.66 -1.90
N ILE A 40 -5.38 -11.42 -2.31
CA ILE A 40 -6.15 -10.25 -1.87
C ILE A 40 -6.41 -10.30 -0.36
N LEU A 41 -6.75 -11.47 0.19
CA LEU A 41 -6.95 -11.65 1.63
C LEU A 41 -5.65 -11.41 2.41
N ILE A 42 -4.55 -12.02 1.95
CA ILE A 42 -3.22 -11.83 2.57
C ILE A 42 -2.82 -10.36 2.52
N TRP A 43 -3.02 -9.69 1.39
CA TRP A 43 -2.74 -8.27 1.25
C TRP A 43 -3.52 -7.43 2.27
N GLY A 44 -4.83 -7.69 2.44
CA GLY A 44 -5.65 -6.97 3.41
C GLY A 44 -5.15 -7.14 4.86
N ILE A 45 -4.77 -8.36 5.23
CA ILE A 45 -4.19 -8.67 6.56
C ILE A 45 -2.84 -7.95 6.73
N CYS A 46 -1.98 -7.97 5.72
CA CYS A 46 -0.70 -7.27 5.76
C CYS A 46 -0.90 -5.76 5.98
N VAL A 47 -1.77 -5.11 5.19
CA VAL A 47 -2.03 -3.66 5.31
C VAL A 47 -2.50 -3.31 6.72
N PHE A 48 -3.40 -4.13 7.28
CA PHE A 48 -3.90 -3.97 8.64
C PHE A 48 -2.78 -4.10 9.69
N GLU A 49 -1.98 -5.17 9.63
CA GLU A 49 -0.89 -5.39 10.60
C GLU A 49 0.22 -4.34 10.49
N ILE A 50 0.49 -3.82 9.28
CA ILE A 50 1.45 -2.72 9.11
C ILE A 50 0.92 -1.45 9.77
N GLY A 51 -0.35 -1.09 9.58
CA GLY A 51 -0.96 0.03 10.30
C GLY A 51 -0.84 -0.12 11.81
N ARG A 52 -1.14 -1.32 12.33
CA ARG A 52 -0.97 -1.66 13.74
C ARG A 52 0.49 -1.54 14.21
N ALA A 53 1.46 -2.03 13.45
CA ALA A 53 2.88 -1.93 13.79
C ALA A 53 3.37 -0.47 13.79
N THR A 54 2.88 0.34 12.85
CA THR A 54 3.24 1.76 12.72
C THR A 54 2.74 2.59 13.90
N ILE A 55 1.53 2.35 14.41
CA ILE A 55 1.07 3.07 15.61
C ILE A 55 1.82 2.62 16.85
N ILE A 56 2.15 1.33 16.96
CA ILE A 56 2.85 0.78 18.12
C ILE A 56 4.21 1.46 18.28
N SER A 57 4.89 1.70 17.16
CA SER A 57 6.21 2.32 17.11
C SER A 57 6.18 3.86 17.20
N SER A 58 5.08 4.51 16.82
CA SER A 58 5.02 5.98 16.64
C SER A 58 4.17 6.73 17.67
N GLN A 59 3.21 6.06 18.34
CA GLN A 59 2.31 6.61 19.36
C GLN A 59 1.70 7.98 18.99
N THR A 60 1.20 8.09 17.77
CA THR A 60 0.73 9.34 17.18
C THR A 60 -0.72 9.68 17.58
N LYS A 61 -1.05 10.98 17.50
CA LYS A 61 -2.41 11.48 17.72
C LYS A 61 -3.34 11.09 16.56
N ARG A 62 -4.65 11.04 16.82
CA ARG A 62 -5.69 10.62 15.86
C ARG A 62 -5.62 11.31 14.49
N ILE A 63 -5.45 12.63 14.45
CA ILE A 63 -5.35 13.38 13.18
C ILE A 63 -4.12 12.93 12.38
N THR A 64 -2.99 12.72 13.05
CA THR A 64 -1.75 12.24 12.41
C THR A 64 -1.91 10.83 11.85
N ARG A 65 -2.68 9.94 12.52
CA ARG A 65 -3.01 8.61 12.00
C ARG A 65 -3.80 8.67 10.70
N VAL A 66 -4.86 9.49 10.65
CA VAL A 66 -5.65 9.67 9.42
C VAL A 66 -4.79 10.20 8.26
N ILE A 67 -3.95 11.19 8.53
CA ILE A 67 -3.00 11.73 7.52
C ILE A 67 -2.02 10.64 7.08
N LEU A 68 -1.51 9.83 8.03
CA LEU A 68 -0.55 8.79 7.73
C LEU A 68 -1.17 7.67 6.89
N ALA A 69 -2.36 7.20 7.23
CA ALA A 69 -3.10 6.23 6.43
C ALA A 69 -3.40 6.74 5.02
N PHE A 70 -3.76 8.02 4.87
CA PHE A 70 -3.93 8.66 3.57
C PHE A 70 -2.64 8.64 2.75
N LEU A 71 -1.53 9.13 3.32
CA LEU A 71 -0.23 9.19 2.64
C LEU A 71 0.29 7.79 2.30
N ALA A 72 0.21 6.83 3.24
CA ALA A 72 0.63 5.46 3.05
C ALA A 72 -0.12 4.79 1.89
N SER A 73 -1.43 5.04 1.80
CA SER A 73 -2.28 4.52 0.72
C SER A 73 -1.96 5.17 -0.61
N LEU A 74 -1.74 6.49 -0.62
CA LEU A 74 -1.37 7.22 -1.83
C LEU A 74 -0.03 6.72 -2.38
N LEU A 75 0.97 6.58 -1.51
CA LEU A 75 2.30 6.07 -1.85
C LEU A 75 2.25 4.63 -2.36
N THR A 76 1.47 3.75 -1.73
CA THR A 76 1.39 2.34 -2.12
C THR A 76 0.72 2.19 -3.48
N ILE A 77 -0.37 2.92 -3.71
CA ILE A 77 -1.17 2.75 -4.93
C ILE A 77 -0.54 3.44 -6.12
N SER A 78 0.26 4.48 -5.88
CA SER A 78 1.03 5.15 -6.92
C SER A 78 2.16 4.28 -7.49
N ILE A 79 2.58 3.19 -6.81
CA ILE A 79 3.66 2.32 -7.29
C ILE A 79 3.37 1.81 -8.70
N ASN A 80 2.17 1.24 -8.94
CA ASN A 80 1.88 0.65 -10.24
C ASN A 80 1.75 1.69 -11.37
N PRO A 81 1.01 2.79 -11.22
CA PRO A 81 1.01 3.90 -12.18
C PRO A 81 2.42 4.43 -12.51
N ILE A 82 3.29 4.59 -11.52
CA ILE A 82 4.69 5.01 -11.75
C ILE A 82 5.43 3.96 -12.60
N GLY A 83 5.27 2.67 -12.29
CA GLY A 83 5.85 1.58 -13.07
C GLY A 83 5.34 1.55 -14.51
N MET A 84 4.04 1.79 -14.74
CA MET A 84 3.46 1.90 -16.08
C MET A 84 4.04 3.09 -16.86
N ILE A 85 4.18 4.25 -16.22
CA ILE A 85 4.79 5.44 -16.85
C ILE A 85 6.24 5.16 -17.25
N LEU A 86 7.01 4.51 -16.37
CA LEU A 86 8.39 4.10 -16.66
C LEU A 86 8.45 3.14 -17.86
N LEU A 87 7.55 2.16 -17.91
CA LEU A 87 7.46 1.21 -19.01
C LEU A 87 7.11 1.92 -20.33
N ASP A 88 6.13 2.83 -20.31
CA ASP A 88 5.73 3.60 -21.49
C ASP A 88 6.86 4.50 -21.99
N PHE A 89 7.60 5.12 -21.07
CA PHE A 89 8.78 5.91 -21.42
C PHE A 89 9.88 5.06 -22.08
N ILE A 90 10.17 3.87 -21.53
CA ILE A 90 11.20 2.96 -22.06
C ILE A 90 10.81 2.45 -23.46
N ASN A 91 9.56 2.05 -23.65
CA ASN A 91 9.10 1.41 -24.89
C ASN A 91 8.75 2.42 -25.99
N TRP A 92 8.13 3.54 -25.63
CA TRP A 92 7.49 4.45 -26.59
C TRP A 92 8.05 5.88 -26.55
N ARG A 93 8.96 6.18 -25.60
CA ARG A 93 9.47 7.54 -25.33
C ARG A 93 8.37 8.58 -25.14
N HIS A 94 7.20 8.14 -24.67
CA HIS A 94 6.03 8.96 -24.42
C HIS A 94 5.64 8.86 -22.95
N ILE A 95 5.17 9.96 -22.38
CA ILE A 95 4.70 10.03 -20.99
C ILE A 95 3.25 10.48 -21.01
N ASN A 96 2.34 9.54 -20.71
CA ASN A 96 0.93 9.88 -20.46
C ASN A 96 0.78 10.56 -19.09
N SER A 97 -0.37 11.23 -18.88
CA SER A 97 -0.62 11.88 -17.60
C SER A 97 -0.70 10.83 -16.49
N PHE A 98 -0.17 11.16 -15.31
CA PHE A 98 -0.24 10.29 -14.14
C PHE A 98 -1.68 9.89 -13.80
N ALA A 99 -2.62 10.81 -13.99
CA ALA A 99 -4.04 10.58 -13.74
C ALA A 99 -4.67 9.53 -14.68
N ASP A 100 -4.11 9.33 -15.88
CA ASP A 100 -4.67 8.41 -16.87
C ASP A 100 -4.58 6.95 -16.42
N TYR A 101 -3.63 6.65 -15.52
CA TYR A 101 -3.45 5.31 -14.95
C TYR A 101 -4.35 5.03 -13.74
N PHE A 102 -5.10 6.01 -13.24
CA PHE A 102 -6.02 5.85 -12.11
C PHE A 102 -7.45 5.58 -12.59
N SER A 103 -7.73 4.30 -12.84
CA SER A 103 -9.12 3.87 -13.11
C SER A 103 -10.01 4.00 -11.87
N LYS A 104 -11.33 3.86 -12.04
CA LYS A 104 -12.28 3.79 -10.91
C LYS A 104 -11.91 2.68 -9.91
N ALA A 105 -11.33 1.58 -10.37
CA ALA A 105 -10.88 0.50 -9.50
C ALA A 105 -9.73 0.93 -8.58
N TYR A 106 -8.78 1.76 -9.07
CA TYR A 106 -7.70 2.29 -8.27
C TYR A 106 -8.20 3.13 -7.10
N TRP A 107 -9.24 3.94 -7.32
CA TRP A 107 -9.87 4.74 -6.26
C TRP A 107 -10.56 3.88 -5.20
N ILE A 108 -11.18 2.77 -5.61
CA ILE A 108 -11.77 1.80 -4.67
C ILE A 108 -10.67 1.13 -3.85
N ILE A 109 -9.59 0.68 -4.49
CA ILE A 109 -8.44 0.07 -3.81
C ILE A 109 -7.80 1.06 -2.84
N PHE A 110 -7.73 2.34 -3.22
CA PHE A 110 -7.26 3.43 -2.35
C PHE A 110 -8.07 3.58 -1.09
N LEU A 111 -9.38 3.63 -1.23
CA LEU A 111 -10.26 3.74 -0.08
C LEU A 111 -10.15 2.50 0.82
N ILE A 112 -10.11 1.29 0.24
CA ILE A 112 -9.96 0.04 1.00
C ILE A 112 -8.63 0.00 1.75
N HIS A 113 -7.50 0.30 1.07
CA HIS A 113 -6.18 0.30 1.70
C HIS A 113 -6.12 1.33 2.84
N MET A 114 -6.64 2.54 2.62
CA MET A 114 -6.68 3.59 3.64
C MET A 114 -7.47 3.16 4.87
N LEU A 115 -8.65 2.58 4.67
CA LEU A 115 -9.50 2.13 5.77
C LEU A 115 -8.85 0.98 6.55
N LEU A 116 -8.27 -0.02 5.87
CA LEU A 116 -7.59 -1.13 6.52
C LEU A 116 -6.37 -0.69 7.32
N PHE A 117 -5.55 0.20 6.74
CA PHE A 117 -4.37 0.73 7.41
C PHE A 117 -4.77 1.53 8.66
N TRP A 118 -5.75 2.43 8.52
CA TRP A 118 -6.24 3.24 9.63
C TRP A 118 -6.90 2.38 10.71
N LEU A 119 -7.67 1.36 10.34
CA LEU A 119 -8.25 0.39 11.28
C LEU A 119 -7.15 -0.31 12.10
N GLY A 120 -6.07 -0.73 11.45
CA GLY A 120 -4.88 -1.29 12.09
C GLY A 120 -4.29 -0.34 13.13
N GLU A 121 -4.12 0.94 12.76
CA GLU A 121 -3.63 1.96 13.68
C GLU A 121 -4.58 2.21 14.87
N GLU A 122 -5.90 2.23 14.67
CA GLU A 122 -6.85 2.42 15.78
C GLU A 122 -6.84 1.22 16.74
N ILE A 123 -6.84 -0.01 16.22
CA ILE A 123 -6.79 -1.22 17.07
C ILE A 123 -5.47 -1.30 17.83
N GLY A 124 -4.34 -1.02 17.18
CA GLY A 124 -3.04 -0.96 17.85
C GLY A 124 -2.99 0.10 18.95
N TYR A 125 -3.61 1.25 18.73
CA TYR A 125 -3.72 2.31 19.74
C TYR A 125 -4.53 1.88 20.97
N PHE A 126 -5.67 1.22 20.78
CA PHE A 126 -6.50 0.72 21.89
C PHE A 126 -5.78 -0.37 22.69
N SER A 127 -5.10 -1.29 22.00
CA SER A 127 -4.31 -2.35 22.63
C SER A 127 -3.19 -1.78 23.50
N GLN A 128 -2.49 -0.74 23.05
CA GLN A 128 -1.44 -0.09 23.86
C GLN A 128 -1.96 0.62 25.11
N LYS A 129 -3.24 1.01 25.13
CA LYS A 129 -3.87 1.68 26.26
C LYS A 129 -4.47 0.73 27.29
N GLY A 130 -4.37 -0.59 27.08
CA GLY A 130 -5.02 -1.58 27.94
C GLY A 130 -6.55 -1.46 27.92
N LEU A 131 -7.12 -0.92 26.83
CA LEU A 131 -8.57 -0.85 26.62
C LEU A 131 -9.14 -2.17 26.08
N PHE A 132 -8.30 -3.20 25.98
CA PHE A 132 -8.62 -4.61 25.72
C PHE A 132 -7.60 -5.50 26.43
#